data_AF-A0A3E0DL48-F1
#
_entry.id   AF-A0A3E0DL48-F1
#
_cell.length_a   1.000
_cell.length_b   1.000
_cell.length_c   1.000
_cell.angle_alpha   90.00
_cell.angle_beta   90.00
_cell.angle_gamma   90.00
#
_symmetry.space_group_name_H-M   'P 1'
#
loop_
_entity.id
_entity.type
_entity.pdbx_description
1 polymer ?
#
loop_
_entity_poly.entity_id
_entity_poly.type
_entity_poly.pdbx_seq_one_letter_code
_entity_poly.pdbx_strand_id
1 'polypeptide(L)'
;MAVARAFGNPYDPSRLQLLEKLFVALKQQEFANLPEKNAIDQSLRNFAFFEAYFSNYIEGTEFELEDARRIIETDTPVPTREEDSHDVMGTYKLVSNKTEMGIIPTSSEQLLEILLYRHKVLLNARTSMNPGQFKDKNNRAGDTYFVDHS
;
A
#
# COMPACT_ATOMS: atom_id res chain seq x y z
N MET A 1 -10.00 15.38 14.40
CA MET A 1 -9.64 14.22 15.25
C MET A 1 -9.75 14.52 16.75
N ALA A 2 -8.97 15.44 17.35
CA ALA A 2 -9.11 15.76 18.78
C ALA A 2 -10.49 16.33 19.18
N VAL A 3 -11.13 17.10 18.29
CA VAL A 3 -12.45 17.71 18.55
C VAL A 3 -13.61 16.71 18.41
N ALA A 4 -13.50 15.71 17.55
CA ALA A 4 -14.59 14.76 17.27
C ALA A 4 -14.88 13.83 18.46
N ARG A 5 -13.84 13.44 19.20
CA ARG A 5 -13.97 12.60 20.42
C ARG A 5 -14.61 13.34 21.59
N ALA A 6 -14.45 14.67 21.66
CA ALA A 6 -15.05 15.47 22.71
C ALA A 6 -16.60 15.49 22.67
N PHE A 7 -17.20 15.08 21.54
CA PHE A 7 -18.66 15.08 21.33
C PHE A 7 -19.28 13.68 21.24
N GLY A 8 -18.55 12.60 21.54
CA GLY A 8 -19.10 11.25 21.65
C GLY A 8 -19.48 10.55 20.33
N ASN A 9 -19.13 11.10 19.16
CA ASN A 9 -19.31 10.42 17.89
C ASN A 9 -18.06 9.58 17.54
N PRO A 10 -18.21 8.34 17.04
CA PRO A 10 -17.08 7.47 16.72
C PRO A 10 -16.32 7.89 15.45
N TYR A 11 -16.70 9.01 14.83
CA TYR A 11 -16.13 9.53 13.59
C TYR A 11 -16.07 11.06 13.61
N ASP A 12 -15.30 11.66 12.71
CA ASP A 12 -15.13 13.11 12.56
C ASP A 12 -16.24 13.68 11.63
N PRO A 13 -17.26 14.40 12.15
CA PRO A 13 -18.40 14.85 11.33
C PRO A 13 -18.01 15.83 10.23
N SER A 14 -16.96 16.62 10.44
CA SER A 14 -16.44 17.53 9.41
C SER A 14 -15.80 16.76 8.25
N ARG A 15 -15.22 15.59 8.51
CA ARG A 15 -14.72 14.70 7.45
C ARG A 15 -15.85 14.05 6.69
N LEU A 16 -16.93 13.67 7.37
CA LEU A 16 -18.12 13.11 6.70
C LEU A 16 -18.69 14.09 5.66
N GLN A 17 -18.86 15.37 6.03
CA GLN A 17 -19.34 16.39 5.08
C GLN A 17 -18.42 16.57 3.85
N LEU A 18 -17.10 16.43 4.01
CA LEU A 18 -16.16 16.49 2.89
C LEU A 18 -16.29 15.25 2.00
N LEU A 19 -16.43 14.07 2.58
CA LEU A 19 -16.64 12.82 1.85
C LEU A 19 -17.96 12.81 1.10
N GLU A 20 -19.03 13.36 1.67
CA GLU A 20 -20.34 13.53 1.01
C GLU A 20 -20.22 14.47 -0.19
N LYS A 21 -19.54 15.62 -0.04
CA LYS A 21 -19.29 16.53 -1.16
C LYS A 21 -18.49 15.86 -2.27
N LEU A 22 -17.45 15.12 -1.91
CA LEU A 22 -16.66 14.35 -2.87
C LEU A 22 -17.53 13.29 -3.57
N PHE A 23 -18.36 12.55 -2.84
CA PHE A 23 -19.27 11.56 -3.41
C PHE A 23 -20.21 12.18 -4.45
N VAL A 24 -20.83 13.33 -4.11
CA VAL A 24 -21.69 14.06 -5.05
C VAL A 24 -20.92 14.48 -6.30
N ALA A 25 -19.73 15.06 -6.14
CA ALA A 25 -18.89 15.47 -7.26
C ALA A 25 -18.51 14.28 -8.17
N LEU A 26 -18.07 13.16 -7.58
CA LEU A 26 -17.71 11.94 -8.31
C LEU A 26 -18.91 11.32 -9.04
N LYS A 27 -20.14 11.46 -8.51
CA LYS A 27 -21.36 10.96 -9.16
C LYS A 27 -21.82 11.82 -10.32
N GLN A 28 -21.52 13.12 -10.31
CA GLN A 28 -21.95 14.07 -11.33
C GLN A 28 -20.94 14.23 -12.46
N GLN A 29 -19.69 13.82 -12.24
CA GLN A 29 -18.64 13.90 -13.23
C GLN A 29 -18.53 12.60 -14.03
N GLU A 30 -18.55 12.73 -15.36
CA GLU A 30 -18.13 11.66 -16.25
C GLU A 30 -16.60 11.66 -16.34
N PHE A 31 -15.96 10.55 -15.98
CA PHE A 31 -14.52 10.39 -16.06
C PHE A 31 -14.16 9.70 -17.37
N ALA A 32 -13.12 10.21 -18.04
CA ALA A 32 -12.60 9.55 -19.22
C ALA A 32 -12.12 8.14 -18.85
N ASN A 33 -12.49 7.16 -19.67
CA ASN A 33 -11.92 5.82 -19.54
C ASN A 33 -10.42 5.89 -19.89
N LEU A 34 -9.56 5.54 -18.94
CA LEU A 34 -8.12 5.47 -19.13
C LEU A 34 -7.73 3.99 -19.25
N PRO A 35 -7.63 3.44 -20.47
CA PRO A 35 -7.32 2.03 -20.64
C PRO A 35 -5.90 1.72 -20.16
N GLU A 36 -5.73 0.53 -19.60
CA GLU A 36 -4.42 -0.02 -19.24
C GLU A 36 -3.52 -0.09 -20.48
N LYS A 37 -2.34 0.53 -20.39
CA LYS A 37 -1.37 0.58 -21.50
C LYS A 37 -0.42 -0.61 -21.47
N ASN A 38 -0.23 -1.24 -20.32
CA ASN A 38 0.65 -2.38 -20.11
C ASN A 38 -0.01 -3.72 -20.47
N ALA A 39 -0.56 -3.81 -21.69
CA ALA A 39 -1.33 -4.96 -22.13
C ALA A 39 -0.50 -6.26 -22.24
N ILE A 40 0.77 -6.14 -22.62
CA ILE A 40 1.68 -7.29 -22.73
C ILE A 40 2.42 -7.54 -21.41
N ASP A 41 2.74 -8.80 -21.13
CA ASP A 41 3.34 -9.18 -19.84
C ASP A 41 4.72 -8.54 -19.62
N GLN A 42 5.48 -8.30 -20.68
CA GLN A 42 6.76 -7.61 -20.56
C GLN A 42 6.59 -6.14 -20.15
N SER A 43 5.62 -5.43 -20.72
CA SER A 43 5.35 -4.04 -20.33
C SER A 43 4.88 -3.96 -18.87
N LEU A 44 4.03 -4.90 -18.45
CA LEU A 44 3.58 -4.97 -17.07
C LEU A 44 4.75 -5.21 -16.11
N ARG A 45 5.62 -6.19 -16.38
CA ARG A 45 6.78 -6.47 -15.52
C ARG A 45 7.73 -5.28 -15.44
N ASN A 46 7.98 -4.60 -16.57
CA ASN A 46 8.82 -3.40 -16.58
C ASN A 46 8.18 -2.27 -15.77
N PHE A 47 6.87 -2.06 -15.90
CA PHE A 47 6.14 -1.05 -15.13
C PHE A 47 6.17 -1.38 -13.63
N ALA A 48 5.86 -2.64 -13.28
CA ALA A 48 5.90 -3.14 -11.91
C ALA A 48 7.28 -3.02 -11.27
N PHE A 49 8.37 -3.18 -12.05
CA PHE A 49 9.72 -2.95 -11.56
C PHE A 49 9.93 -1.49 -11.11
N PHE A 50 9.53 -0.51 -11.93
CA PHE A 50 9.66 0.89 -11.56
C PHE A 50 8.73 1.30 -10.42
N GLU A 51 7.49 0.79 -10.39
CA GLU A 51 6.58 0.98 -9.26
C GLU A 51 7.19 0.47 -7.95
N ALA A 52 7.74 -0.75 -7.97
CA ALA A 52 8.42 -1.32 -6.81
C ALA A 52 9.65 -0.50 -6.42
N TYR A 53 10.49 -0.14 -7.38
CA TYR A 53 11.69 0.65 -7.14
C TYR A 53 11.39 1.99 -6.49
N PHE A 54 10.50 2.79 -7.09
CA PHE A 54 10.22 4.15 -6.59
C PHE A 54 9.39 4.16 -5.31
N SER A 55 8.43 3.23 -5.13
CA SER A 55 7.68 3.14 -3.87
C SER A 55 8.60 2.84 -2.69
N ASN A 56 9.54 1.91 -2.87
CA ASN A 56 10.53 1.59 -1.84
C ASN A 56 11.54 2.73 -1.63
N TYR A 57 11.95 3.41 -2.70
CA TYR A 57 12.86 4.56 -2.61
C TYR A 57 12.28 5.68 -1.73
N ILE A 58 11.00 6.06 -1.93
CA ILE A 58 10.37 7.11 -1.12
C ILE A 58 10.13 6.68 0.34
N GLU A 59 10.12 5.38 0.62
CA GLU A 59 10.01 4.79 1.96
C GLU A 59 11.38 4.70 2.67
N GLY A 60 12.48 5.00 1.97
CA GLY A 60 13.85 4.99 2.49
C GLY A 60 14.66 3.74 2.14
N THR A 61 14.10 2.83 1.33
CA THR A 61 14.80 1.66 0.80
C THR A 61 15.47 2.03 -0.52
N GLU A 62 16.70 2.55 -0.43
CA GLU A 62 17.44 3.06 -1.59
C GLU A 62 18.40 2.00 -2.14
N PHE A 63 18.24 1.60 -3.41
CA PHE A 63 19.23 0.78 -4.13
C PHE A 63 19.66 1.50 -5.41
N GLU A 64 20.88 1.21 -5.89
CA GLU A 64 21.22 1.48 -7.28
C GLU A 64 20.24 0.74 -8.20
N LEU A 65 19.86 1.35 -9.32
CA LEU A 65 18.82 0.81 -10.21
C LEU A 65 19.16 -0.61 -10.69
N GLU A 66 20.43 -0.84 -11.04
CA GLU A 66 20.97 -2.11 -11.49
C GLU A 66 20.96 -3.17 -10.38
N ASP A 67 21.17 -2.77 -9.12
CA ASP A 67 21.10 -3.67 -7.98
C ASP A 67 19.66 -4.09 -7.72
N ALA A 68 18.71 -3.15 -7.72
CA ALA A 68 17.29 -3.44 -7.60
C ALA A 68 16.81 -4.37 -8.73
N ARG A 69 17.25 -4.11 -9.97
CA ARG A 69 16.93 -4.96 -11.12
C ARG A 69 17.46 -6.38 -10.91
N ARG A 70 18.71 -6.53 -10.46
CA ARG A 70 19.31 -7.84 -10.18
C ARG A 70 18.59 -8.58 -9.07
N ILE A 71 18.19 -7.91 -7.99
CA ILE A 71 17.41 -8.52 -6.88
C ILE A 71 16.13 -9.15 -7.43
N ILE A 72 15.39 -8.42 -8.28
CA ILE A 72 14.15 -8.92 -8.89
C ILE A 72 14.40 -10.05 -9.89
N GLU A 73 15.40 -9.92 -10.76
CA GLU A 73 15.69 -10.91 -11.81
C GLU A 73 16.20 -12.25 -11.24
N THR A 74 16.94 -12.19 -10.14
CA THR A 74 17.55 -13.37 -9.53
C THR A 74 16.74 -13.96 -8.39
N ASP A 75 15.67 -13.28 -7.95
CA ASP A 75 14.91 -13.56 -6.72
C ASP A 75 15.85 -13.77 -5.50
N THR A 76 17.01 -13.09 -5.50
CA THR A 76 18.07 -13.27 -4.50
C THR A 76 18.30 -11.96 -3.74
N PRO A 77 18.09 -11.96 -2.41
CA PRO A 77 18.34 -10.77 -1.60
C PRO A 77 19.83 -10.47 -1.46
N VAL A 78 20.17 -9.19 -1.27
CA VAL A 78 21.53 -8.78 -0.94
C VAL A 78 21.80 -9.13 0.53
N PRO A 79 22.84 -9.92 0.87
CA PRO A 79 23.04 -10.43 2.24
C PRO A 79 23.16 -9.35 3.32
N THR A 80 23.73 -8.18 2.99
CA THR A 80 23.87 -7.07 3.93
C THR A 80 22.60 -6.22 4.07
N ARG A 81 21.58 -6.49 3.25
CA ARG A 81 20.34 -5.70 3.11
C ARG A 81 19.15 -6.61 2.82
N GLU A 82 19.00 -7.70 3.58
CA GLU A 82 17.98 -8.71 3.31
C GLU A 82 16.56 -8.15 3.44
N GLU A 83 16.26 -7.41 4.51
CA GLU A 83 14.92 -6.80 4.70
C GLU A 83 14.58 -5.84 3.56
N ASP A 84 15.47 -4.89 3.26
CA ASP A 84 15.31 -3.94 2.16
C ASP A 84 15.15 -4.64 0.80
N SER A 85 15.91 -5.71 0.55
CA SER A 85 15.78 -6.51 -0.67
C SER A 85 14.39 -7.14 -0.74
N HIS A 86 13.91 -7.69 0.38
CA HIS A 86 12.60 -8.28 0.48
C HIS A 86 11.46 -7.27 0.32
N ASP A 87 11.61 -6.03 0.76
CA ASP A 87 10.60 -4.98 0.55
C ASP A 87 10.38 -4.71 -0.95
N VAL A 88 11.49 -4.56 -1.71
CA VAL A 88 11.45 -4.37 -3.18
C VAL A 88 10.85 -5.61 -3.86
N MET A 89 11.29 -6.81 -3.46
CA MET A 89 10.78 -8.07 -4.02
C MET A 89 9.29 -8.28 -3.72
N GLY A 90 8.85 -7.99 -2.50
CA GLY A 90 7.46 -8.13 -2.06
C GLY A 90 6.54 -7.18 -2.82
N THR A 91 6.97 -5.93 -2.98
CA THR A 91 6.25 -4.92 -3.77
C THR A 91 6.13 -5.38 -5.22
N TYR A 92 7.23 -5.77 -5.85
CA TYR A 92 7.24 -6.26 -7.22
C TYR A 92 6.34 -7.49 -7.42
N LYS A 93 6.38 -8.46 -6.50
CA LYS A 93 5.55 -9.67 -6.55
C LYS A 93 4.04 -9.35 -6.55
N LEU A 94 3.63 -8.32 -5.82
CA LEU A 94 2.24 -7.86 -5.84
C LEU A 94 1.89 -7.12 -7.12
N VAL A 95 2.64 -6.06 -7.44
CA VAL A 95 2.26 -5.16 -8.55
C VAL A 95 2.46 -5.77 -9.94
N SER A 96 3.30 -6.81 -10.06
CA SER A 96 3.44 -7.60 -11.29
C SER A 96 2.37 -8.68 -11.48
N ASN A 97 1.50 -8.91 -10.49
CA ASN A 97 0.45 -9.92 -10.54
C ASN A 97 -0.89 -9.30 -10.96
N LYS A 98 -1.24 -9.40 -12.24
CA LYS A 98 -2.52 -8.89 -12.79
C LYS A 98 -3.74 -9.47 -12.09
N THR A 99 -3.71 -10.75 -11.73
CA THR A 99 -4.84 -11.41 -11.07
C THR A 99 -5.05 -10.83 -9.67
N GLU A 100 -3.98 -10.69 -8.90
CA GLU A 100 -4.03 -10.10 -7.55
C GLU A 100 -4.45 -8.62 -7.59
N MET A 101 -3.83 -7.82 -8.47
CA MET A 101 -4.12 -6.39 -8.59
C MET A 101 -5.51 -6.11 -9.19
N GLY A 102 -6.07 -7.06 -9.93
CA GLY A 102 -7.42 -6.99 -10.49
C GLY A 102 -8.54 -7.29 -9.50
N ILE A 103 -8.23 -7.69 -8.25
CA ILE A 103 -9.25 -7.97 -7.23
C ILE A 103 -9.90 -6.65 -6.78
N ILE A 104 -11.21 -6.54 -7.00
CA ILE A 104 -12.04 -5.43 -6.52
C ILE A 104 -12.87 -5.94 -5.33
N PRO A 105 -12.75 -5.33 -4.13
CA PRO A 105 -13.54 -5.75 -2.98
C PRO A 105 -15.02 -5.45 -3.19
N THR A 106 -15.86 -6.38 -2.75
CA THR A 106 -17.33 -6.30 -2.79
C THR A 106 -17.96 -5.98 -1.43
N SER A 107 -17.17 -6.04 -0.36
CA SER A 107 -17.55 -5.64 1.00
C SER A 107 -16.38 -5.03 1.78
N SER A 108 -16.70 -4.41 2.92
CA SER A 108 -15.70 -3.92 3.87
C SER A 108 -14.79 -5.02 4.40
N GLU A 109 -15.35 -6.19 4.68
CA GLU A 109 -14.61 -7.34 5.21
C GLU A 109 -13.62 -7.87 4.18
N GLN A 110 -14.06 -8.02 2.93
CA GLN A 110 -13.18 -8.43 1.83
C GLN A 110 -12.07 -7.40 1.57
N LEU A 111 -12.37 -6.09 1.67
CA LEU A 111 -11.35 -5.05 1.59
C LEU A 111 -10.29 -5.24 2.67
N LEU A 112 -10.68 -5.51 3.92
CA LEU A 112 -9.73 -5.74 5.00
C LEU A 112 -8.90 -7.00 4.78
N GLU A 113 -9.49 -8.08 4.30
CA GLU A 113 -8.77 -9.32 3.95
C GLU A 113 -7.69 -9.06 2.88
N ILE A 114 -8.02 -8.33 1.81
CA ILE A 114 -7.08 -7.96 0.75
C ILE A 114 -5.94 -7.11 1.32
N LEU A 115 -6.26 -6.10 2.14
CA LEU A 115 -5.26 -5.21 2.73
C LEU A 115 -4.30 -5.98 3.65
N LEU A 116 -4.81 -6.86 4.52
CA LEU A 116 -3.97 -7.67 5.41
C LEU A 116 -3.11 -8.67 4.63
N TYR A 117 -3.66 -9.31 3.60
CA TYR A 117 -2.88 -10.20 2.73
C TYR A 117 -1.74 -9.44 2.04
N ARG A 118 -2.02 -8.31 1.39
CA ARG A 118 -1.00 -7.52 0.70
C ARG A 118 0.04 -6.98 1.67
N HIS A 119 -0.36 -6.52 2.85
CA HIS A 119 0.54 -6.10 3.93
C HIS A 119 1.46 -7.26 4.38
N LYS A 120 0.95 -8.48 4.47
CA LYS A 120 1.75 -9.67 4.78
C LYS A 120 2.82 -9.94 3.73
N VAL A 121 2.47 -9.80 2.45
CA VAL A 121 3.42 -9.99 1.34
C VAL A 121 4.49 -8.92 1.34
N LEU A 122 4.12 -7.65 1.53
CA LEU A 122 5.04 -6.51 1.58
C LEU A 122 6.06 -6.65 2.72
N LEU A 123 5.60 -7.01 3.93
CA LEU A 123 6.45 -7.07 5.12
C LEU A 123 6.97 -8.46 5.46
N ASN A 124 6.96 -9.42 4.52
CA ASN A 124 7.21 -10.83 4.84
C ASN A 124 8.54 -11.09 5.59
N ALA A 125 9.57 -10.29 5.33
CA ALA A 125 10.88 -10.36 5.98
C ALA A 125 10.96 -9.57 7.29
N ARG A 126 10.11 -8.54 7.45
CA ARG A 126 10.06 -7.69 8.64
C ARG A 126 9.13 -8.29 9.69
N THR A 127 9.47 -9.50 10.16
CA THR A 127 8.66 -10.28 11.11
C THR A 127 8.36 -9.54 12.42
N SER A 128 9.25 -8.65 12.85
CA SER A 128 9.07 -7.76 14.02
C SER A 128 7.91 -6.76 13.86
N MET A 129 7.42 -6.55 12.63
CA MET A 129 6.35 -5.60 12.29
C MET A 129 4.97 -6.27 12.18
N ASN A 130 4.83 -7.53 12.61
CA ASN A 130 3.59 -8.32 12.55
C ASN A 130 2.93 -8.33 11.15
N PRO A 131 3.56 -8.94 10.13
CA PRO A 131 3.05 -8.93 8.76
C PRO A 131 1.62 -9.46 8.66
N GLY A 132 0.76 -8.70 7.98
CA GLY A 132 -0.67 -9.02 7.80
C GLY A 132 -1.53 -8.89 9.06
N GLN A 133 -1.10 -8.15 10.07
CA GLN A 133 -1.90 -7.85 11.25
C GLN A 133 -2.05 -6.35 11.44
N PHE A 134 -3.12 -5.94 12.12
CA PHE A 134 -3.23 -4.56 12.58
C PHE A 134 -2.20 -4.30 13.67
N LYS A 135 -1.76 -3.05 13.75
CA LYS A 135 -0.86 -2.60 14.81
C LYS A 135 -1.55 -2.74 16.16
N ASP A 136 -0.78 -3.18 17.14
CA ASP A 136 -1.17 -3.33 18.55
C ASP A 136 -0.77 -2.10 19.40
N LYS A 137 -0.11 -1.12 18.77
CA LYS A 137 0.36 0.13 19.38
C LYS A 137 -0.06 1.32 18.53
N ASN A 138 -0.47 2.40 19.21
CA ASN A 138 -0.81 3.66 18.55
C ASN A 138 0.40 4.19 17.75
N ASN A 139 0.16 4.64 16.52
CA ASN A 139 1.21 5.28 15.73
C ASN A 139 1.46 6.70 16.22
N ARG A 140 2.71 7.16 16.16
CA ARG A 140 3.07 8.56 16.37
C ARG A 140 3.76 9.10 15.13
N ALA A 141 3.31 10.22 14.60
CA ALA A 141 4.07 11.00 13.61
C ALA A 141 4.20 12.45 14.12
N GLY A 142 5.45 12.88 14.34
CA GLY A 142 5.73 14.13 15.06
C GLY A 142 5.08 14.12 16.45
N ASP A 143 4.29 15.14 16.76
CA ASP A 143 3.57 15.26 18.03
C ASP A 143 2.13 14.70 17.99
N THR A 144 1.75 14.06 16.88
CA THR A 144 0.42 13.49 16.70
C THR A 144 0.42 11.98 16.95
N TYR A 145 -0.42 11.53 17.87
CA TYR A 145 -0.77 10.11 18.03
C TYR A 145 -1.99 9.80 17.15
N PHE A 146 -1.88 8.74 16.35
CA PHE A 146 -2.94 8.26 15.47
C PHE A 146 -3.61 7.05 16.11
N VAL A 147 -4.94 7.12 16.17
CA VAL A 147 -5.84 6.10 16.74
C VAL A 147 -5.61 5.97 18.26
N ASP A 148 -6.70 5.97 19.04
CA ASP A 148 -6.63 5.58 20.44
C ASP A 148 -7.10 4.15 20.49
N HIS A 149 -6.36 3.32 21.22
CA HIS A 149 -6.86 2.05 21.71
C HIS A 149 -7.35 2.16 23.17
N SER A 150 -7.44 3.38 23.72
CA SER A 150 -8.07 3.66 25.01
C SER A 150 -9.50 4.17 24.90
#